data_AF-A0AA89C051-F1
#
_entry.id   AF-A0AA89C051-F1
#
_cell.length_a   1.000
_cell.length_b   1.000
_cell.length_c   1.000
_cell.angle_alpha   90.00
_cell.angle_beta   90.00
_cell.angle_gamma   90.00
#
_symmetry.space_group_name_H-M   'P 1'
#
loop_
_entity.id
_entity.type
_entity.pdbx_description
1 polymer ?
#
loop_
_entity_poly.entity_id
_entity_poly.type
_entity_poly.pdbx_seq_one_letter_code
_entity_poly.pdbx_strand_id
1 'polypeptide(L)'
;MKPKRDAKGTETKPLPKATQKRVQIVDEVLVIEEMKQKTDELIEKERGRLVDQMKDLIQELERLRRENDKLRRQQEQNMGVTAETVDLMRKRLDHARATNNFLIKDIEDRKNQLTRLETQSFEMTIKVESVTKKLLELQKENERRKMEVDQLTKDKSRTEKLMEENRKLRKFLASNHIDPRTGKPITDKYREERFAAGRKRVTIKSTPKEKSLVESKKRMAIGSSKSMDDIRKLEEYYDRMSAPIVDDERKISYGQYSNILKKRRSMQSKKSVK
;
A
#
# COMPACT_ATOMS: atom_id res chain seq x y z
N MET A 1 -65.06 29.81 -136.00
CA MET A 1 -65.94 28.66 -136.33
C MET A 1 -66.14 27.82 -135.08
N LYS A 2 -67.39 27.62 -134.67
CA LYS A 2 -67.76 26.61 -133.67
C LYS A 2 -67.73 25.22 -134.32
N PRO A 3 -67.56 24.17 -133.50
CA PRO A 3 -68.47 23.05 -133.64
C PRO A 3 -69.14 22.76 -132.30
N LYS A 4 -70.48 22.71 -132.34
CA LYS A 4 -71.30 22.03 -131.36
C LYS A 4 -71.30 20.54 -131.70
N ARG A 5 -71.13 19.68 -130.70
CA ARG A 5 -71.70 18.33 -130.70
C ARG A 5 -72.36 18.08 -129.36
N ASP A 6 -73.56 17.55 -129.46
CA ASP A 6 -74.55 17.40 -128.42
C ASP A 6 -74.27 16.22 -127.47
N ALA A 7 -74.89 16.35 -126.30
CA ALA A 7 -75.33 15.30 -125.37
C ALA A 7 -74.29 14.30 -124.85
N LYS A 8 -74.06 14.36 -123.52
CA LYS A 8 -74.68 13.39 -122.60
C LYS A 8 -74.39 13.83 -121.16
N GLY A 9 -75.44 14.12 -120.41
CA GLY A 9 -75.38 14.05 -118.97
C GLY A 9 -75.04 12.62 -118.58
N THR A 10 -73.78 12.39 -118.20
CA THR A 10 -73.44 11.21 -117.41
C THR A 10 -73.78 11.57 -115.97
N GLU A 11 -75.01 11.22 -115.58
CA GLU A 11 -75.32 10.95 -114.19
C GLU A 11 -74.17 10.12 -113.62
N THR A 12 -73.42 10.71 -112.68
CA THR A 12 -72.51 9.96 -111.82
C THR A 12 -73.39 9.07 -110.96
N LYS A 13 -73.65 7.86 -111.46
CA LYS A 13 -74.29 6.79 -110.70
C LYS A 13 -73.56 6.69 -109.34
N PRO A 14 -74.28 6.62 -108.21
CA PRO A 14 -73.65 6.45 -106.92
C PRO A 14 -72.77 5.20 -106.98
N LEU A 15 -71.52 5.30 -106.52
CA LEU A 15 -70.62 4.15 -106.47
C LEU A 15 -71.32 2.97 -105.76
N PRO A 16 -71.10 1.72 -106.20
CA PRO A 16 -71.69 0.56 -105.55
C PRO A 16 -71.44 0.59 -104.04
N LYS A 17 -72.43 0.23 -103.21
CA LYS A 17 -72.32 0.25 -101.73
C LYS A 17 -71.07 -0.46 -101.20
N ALA A 18 -70.55 -1.46 -101.91
CA ALA A 18 -69.32 -2.18 -101.56
C ALA A 18 -68.03 -1.35 -101.78
N THR A 19 -68.01 -0.49 -102.80
CA THR A 19 -66.86 0.37 -103.13
C THR A 19 -66.81 1.60 -102.22
N GLN A 20 -67.95 2.17 -101.84
CA GLN A 20 -68.02 3.23 -100.82
C GLN A 20 -67.57 2.75 -99.44
N LYS A 21 -67.96 1.53 -99.04
CA LYS A 21 -67.49 0.92 -97.79
C LYS A 21 -65.98 0.67 -97.81
N ARG A 22 -65.39 0.23 -98.92
CA ARG A 22 -63.93 0.04 -99.02
C ARG A 22 -63.16 1.36 -98.91
N VAL A 23 -63.63 2.43 -99.53
CA VAL A 23 -63.00 3.76 -99.42
C VAL A 23 -63.14 4.29 -97.99
N GLN A 24 -64.31 4.16 -97.35
CA GLN A 24 -64.50 4.52 -95.95
C GLN A 24 -63.60 3.72 -95.00
N ILE A 25 -63.40 2.41 -95.23
CA ILE A 25 -62.51 1.58 -94.42
C ILE A 25 -61.04 2.00 -94.61
N VAL A 26 -60.62 2.35 -95.83
CA VAL A 26 -59.25 2.82 -96.09
C VAL A 26 -59.03 4.19 -95.46
N ASP A 27 -60.01 5.09 -95.54
CA ASP A 27 -59.96 6.39 -94.88
C ASP A 27 -59.98 6.25 -93.34
N GLU A 28 -60.78 5.34 -92.78
CA GLU A 28 -60.78 5.02 -91.34
C GLU A 28 -59.45 4.44 -90.87
N VAL A 29 -58.82 3.56 -91.67
CA VAL A 29 -57.50 2.99 -91.36
C VAL A 29 -56.42 4.06 -91.39
N LEU A 30 -56.43 4.95 -92.39
CA LEU A 30 -55.49 6.09 -92.47
C LEU A 30 -55.66 7.05 -91.29
N VAL A 31 -56.90 7.36 -90.90
CA VAL A 31 -57.18 8.21 -89.73
C VAL A 31 -56.72 7.53 -88.44
N ILE A 32 -56.87 6.22 -88.30
CA ILE A 32 -56.36 5.46 -87.15
C ILE A 32 -54.83 5.46 -87.12
N GLU A 33 -54.16 5.33 -88.25
CA GLU A 33 -52.69 5.41 -88.34
C GLU A 33 -52.15 6.80 -88.02
N GLU A 34 -52.78 7.87 -88.52
CA GLU A 34 -52.42 9.25 -88.16
C GLU A 34 -52.66 9.54 -86.68
N MET A 35 -53.78 9.04 -86.11
CA MET A 35 -54.06 9.18 -84.68
C MET A 35 -53.02 8.44 -83.85
N LYS A 36 -52.64 7.22 -84.25
CA LYS A 36 -51.57 6.44 -83.59
C LYS A 36 -50.25 7.18 -83.59
N GLN A 37 -49.81 7.70 -84.73
CA GLN A 37 -48.57 8.48 -84.84
C GLN A 37 -48.59 9.71 -83.92
N LYS A 38 -49.71 10.45 -83.84
CA LYS A 38 -49.85 11.58 -82.91
C LYS A 38 -49.78 11.17 -81.44
N THR A 39 -50.39 10.04 -81.07
CA THR A 39 -50.25 9.48 -79.71
C THR A 39 -48.82 9.03 -79.41
N ASP A 40 -48.15 8.38 -80.36
CA ASP A 40 -46.77 7.91 -80.20
C ASP A 40 -45.82 9.10 -80.04
N GLU A 41 -45.98 10.16 -80.83
CA GLU A 41 -45.23 11.41 -80.69
C GLU A 41 -45.47 12.10 -79.33
N LEU A 42 -46.70 12.06 -78.81
CA LEU A 42 -47.04 12.58 -77.48
C LEU A 42 -46.36 11.77 -76.38
N ILE A 43 -46.41 10.43 -76.46
CA ILE A 43 -45.75 9.52 -75.52
C ILE A 43 -44.24 9.73 -75.54
N GLU A 44 -43.65 9.95 -76.71
CA GLU A 44 -42.21 10.14 -76.86
C GLU A 44 -41.74 11.50 -76.31
N LYS A 45 -42.55 12.55 -76.49
CA LYS A 45 -42.35 13.86 -75.84
C LYS A 45 -42.45 13.77 -74.31
N GLU A 46 -43.43 13.04 -73.78
CA GLU A 46 -43.55 12.85 -72.34
C GLU A 46 -42.41 12.00 -71.76
N ARG A 47 -41.99 10.94 -72.45
CA ARG A 47 -40.79 10.17 -72.09
C ARG A 47 -39.54 11.04 -72.06
N GLY A 48 -39.35 11.91 -73.05
CA GLY A 48 -38.25 12.88 -73.07
C GLY A 48 -38.28 13.78 -71.83
N ARG A 49 -39.43 14.38 -71.52
CA ARG A 49 -39.60 15.22 -70.32
C ARG A 49 -39.32 14.48 -69.01
N LEU A 50 -39.78 13.24 -68.88
CA LEU A 50 -39.53 12.42 -67.69
C LEU A 50 -38.04 12.06 -67.55
N VAL A 51 -37.36 11.76 -68.65
CA VAL A 51 -35.91 11.50 -68.65
C VAL A 51 -35.12 12.74 -68.23
N ASP A 52 -35.51 13.92 -68.70
CA ASP A 52 -34.86 15.18 -68.32
C ASP A 52 -35.12 15.51 -66.84
N GLN A 53 -36.36 15.33 -66.34
CA GLN A 53 -36.66 15.45 -64.91
C GLN A 53 -35.87 14.46 -64.05
N MET A 54 -35.69 13.22 -64.52
CA MET A 54 -34.85 12.24 -63.83
C MET A 54 -33.38 12.67 -63.80
N LYS A 55 -32.85 13.24 -64.88
CA LYS A 55 -31.48 13.77 -64.91
C LYS A 55 -31.31 14.94 -63.94
N ASP A 56 -32.26 15.86 -63.91
CA ASP A 56 -32.23 17.00 -62.98
C ASP A 56 -32.26 16.53 -61.52
N LEU A 57 -33.12 15.55 -61.19
CA LEU A 57 -33.18 14.95 -59.86
C LEU A 57 -31.89 14.22 -59.48
N ILE A 58 -31.25 13.52 -60.42
CA ILE A 58 -29.96 12.85 -60.19
C ILE A 58 -28.87 13.89 -59.90
N GLN A 59 -28.83 14.98 -60.67
CA GLN A 59 -27.88 16.07 -60.44
C GLN A 59 -28.09 16.72 -59.08
N GLU A 60 -29.34 16.95 -58.67
CA GLU A 60 -29.65 17.53 -57.36
C GLU A 60 -29.26 16.58 -56.21
N LEU A 61 -29.50 15.28 -56.34
CA LEU A 61 -29.05 14.29 -55.37
C LEU A 61 -27.52 14.25 -55.22
N GLU A 62 -26.80 14.33 -56.33
CA GLU A 62 -25.34 14.41 -56.28
C GLU A 62 -24.86 15.71 -55.63
N ARG A 63 -25.51 16.83 -55.94
CA ARG A 63 -25.22 18.13 -55.33
C ARG A 63 -25.40 18.08 -53.82
N LEU A 64 -26.53 17.56 -53.36
CA LEU A 64 -26.85 17.39 -51.94
C LEU A 64 -25.88 16.43 -51.25
N ARG A 65 -25.44 15.35 -51.91
CA ARG A 65 -24.38 14.47 -51.37
C ARG A 65 -23.07 15.22 -51.15
N ARG A 66 -22.61 15.98 -52.15
CA ARG A 66 -21.38 16.78 -52.04
C ARG A 66 -21.49 17.84 -50.95
N GLU A 67 -22.66 18.46 -50.81
CA GLU A 67 -22.94 19.46 -49.77
C GLU A 67 -22.94 18.82 -48.37
N ASN A 68 -23.51 17.63 -48.22
CA ASN A 68 -23.47 16.86 -46.96
C ASN A 68 -22.04 16.47 -46.57
N ASP A 69 -21.23 16.00 -47.52
CA ASP A 69 -19.82 15.67 -47.29
C ASP A 69 -19.01 16.91 -46.90
N LYS A 70 -19.28 18.05 -47.55
CA LYS A 70 -18.64 19.33 -47.19
C LYS A 70 -19.02 19.77 -45.78
N LEU A 71 -20.30 19.65 -45.41
CA LEU A 71 -20.78 19.96 -44.07
C LEU A 71 -20.17 19.02 -43.02
N ARG A 72 -20.06 17.72 -43.29
CA ARG A 72 -19.37 16.77 -42.40
C ARG A 72 -17.91 17.15 -42.17
N ARG A 73 -17.17 17.44 -43.24
CA ARG A 73 -15.77 17.88 -43.14
C ARG A 73 -15.65 19.21 -42.39
N GLN A 74 -16.55 20.17 -42.63
CA GLN A 74 -16.59 21.42 -41.87
C GLN A 74 -16.93 21.18 -40.41
N GLN A 75 -17.83 20.26 -40.09
CA GLN A 75 -18.18 19.93 -38.71
C GLN A 75 -17.01 19.29 -37.98
N GLU A 76 -16.29 18.37 -38.62
CA GLU A 76 -15.04 17.80 -38.12
C GLU A 76 -13.95 18.87 -37.95
N GLN A 77 -13.80 19.79 -38.91
CA GLN A 77 -12.78 20.83 -38.88
C GLN A 77 -13.08 21.92 -37.84
N ASN A 78 -14.34 22.34 -37.72
CA ASN A 78 -14.75 23.41 -36.81
C ASN A 78 -14.90 22.94 -35.37
N MET A 79 -15.45 21.74 -35.16
CA MET A 79 -15.66 21.23 -33.81
C MET A 79 -14.44 20.44 -33.32
N GLY A 80 -13.59 19.92 -34.21
CA GLY A 80 -12.42 19.12 -33.85
C GLY A 80 -12.75 17.83 -33.07
N VAL A 81 -14.04 17.51 -32.96
CA VAL A 81 -14.57 16.49 -32.06
C VAL A 81 -15.50 15.58 -32.87
N THR A 82 -15.03 14.37 -33.12
CA THR A 82 -15.85 13.28 -33.66
C THR A 82 -16.40 12.45 -32.49
N ALA A 83 -17.42 11.63 -32.74
CA ALA A 83 -17.91 10.69 -31.72
C ALA A 83 -16.78 9.80 -31.16
N GLU A 84 -15.81 9.44 -32.01
CA GLU A 84 -14.63 8.68 -31.61
C GLU A 84 -13.70 9.44 -30.65
N THR A 85 -13.51 10.75 -30.85
CA THR A 85 -12.69 11.55 -29.92
C THR A 85 -13.39 11.73 -28.57
N VAL A 86 -14.73 11.86 -28.56
CA VAL A 86 -15.52 11.90 -27.30
C VAL A 86 -15.39 10.58 -26.54
N ASP A 87 -15.51 9.44 -27.23
CA ASP A 87 -15.37 8.12 -26.60
C ASP A 87 -13.94 7.89 -26.08
N LEU A 88 -12.92 8.34 -26.81
CA LEU A 88 -11.54 8.28 -26.36
C LEU A 88 -11.33 9.16 -25.11
N MET A 89 -11.86 10.38 -25.11
CA MET A 89 -11.78 11.29 -23.96
C MET A 89 -12.51 10.70 -22.75
N ARG A 90 -13.67 10.08 -22.94
CA ARG A 90 -14.42 9.39 -21.88
C ARG A 90 -13.61 8.25 -21.27
N LYS A 91 -13.03 7.36 -22.09
CA LYS A 91 -12.17 6.27 -21.61
C LYS A 91 -10.96 6.79 -20.84
N ARG A 92 -10.33 7.86 -21.31
CA ARG A 92 -9.21 8.52 -20.61
C ARG A 92 -9.64 9.13 -19.28
N LEU A 93 -10.80 9.78 -19.24
CA LEU A 93 -11.36 10.35 -18.02
C LEU A 93 -11.65 9.25 -16.99
N ASP A 94 -12.26 8.14 -17.40
CA ASP A 94 -12.58 7.02 -16.52
C ASP A 94 -11.31 6.36 -15.97
N HIS A 95 -10.29 6.17 -16.81
CA HIS A 95 -8.97 5.72 -16.36
C HIS A 95 -8.32 6.70 -15.36
N ALA A 96 -8.39 8.01 -15.64
CA ALA A 96 -7.86 9.04 -14.75
C ALA A 96 -8.58 9.04 -13.40
N ARG A 97 -9.91 8.90 -13.40
CA ARG A 97 -10.73 8.77 -12.18
C ARG A 97 -10.34 7.53 -11.37
N ALA A 98 -10.23 6.38 -12.02
CA ALA A 98 -9.80 5.15 -11.35
C ALA A 98 -8.40 5.28 -10.73
N THR A 99 -7.47 5.91 -11.46
CA THR A 99 -6.11 6.16 -10.98
C THR A 99 -6.11 7.14 -9.81
N ASN A 100 -6.90 8.20 -9.87
CA ASN A 100 -7.03 9.18 -8.80
C ASN A 100 -7.59 8.54 -7.53
N ASN A 101 -8.67 7.75 -7.64
CA ASN A 101 -9.24 7.02 -6.50
C ASN A 101 -8.24 6.05 -5.87
N PHE A 102 -7.46 5.35 -6.70
CA PHE A 102 -6.38 4.48 -6.21
C PHE A 102 -5.32 5.28 -5.44
N LEU A 103 -4.88 6.42 -5.98
CA LEU A 103 -3.88 7.27 -5.33
C LEU A 103 -4.39 7.89 -4.03
N ILE A 104 -5.65 8.32 -3.98
CA ILE A 104 -6.28 8.82 -2.74
C ILE A 104 -6.25 7.74 -1.67
N LYS A 105 -6.64 6.51 -2.01
CA LYS A 105 -6.59 5.39 -1.06
C LYS A 105 -5.17 5.07 -0.60
N ASP A 106 -4.17 5.07 -1.50
CA ASP A 106 -2.76 4.88 -1.12
C ASP A 106 -2.26 6.01 -0.19
N ILE A 107 -2.70 7.25 -0.39
CA ILE A 107 -2.39 8.37 0.50
C ILE A 107 -3.00 8.15 1.89
N GLU A 108 -4.26 7.72 1.97
CA GLU A 108 -4.94 7.43 3.24
C GLU A 108 -4.27 6.27 3.98
N ASP A 109 -3.93 5.19 3.28
CA ASP A 109 -3.23 4.03 3.85
C ASP A 109 -1.86 4.43 4.40
N ARG A 110 -1.10 5.25 3.67
CA ARG A 110 0.18 5.78 4.13
C ARG A 110 0.05 6.73 5.31
N LYS A 111 -0.98 7.58 5.32
CA LYS A 111 -1.27 8.45 6.47
C LYS A 111 -1.51 7.61 7.72
N ASN A 112 -2.31 6.54 7.62
CA ASN A 112 -2.57 5.62 8.72
C ASN A 112 -1.29 4.91 9.19
N GLN A 113 -0.42 4.48 8.27
CA GLN A 113 0.89 3.91 8.62
C GLN A 113 1.77 4.92 9.35
N LEU A 114 1.79 6.16 8.87
CA LEU A 114 2.60 7.23 9.47
C LEU A 114 2.14 7.53 10.90
N THR A 115 0.84 7.64 11.14
CA THR A 115 0.29 7.83 12.50
C THR A 115 0.62 6.67 13.44
N ARG A 116 0.64 5.42 12.94
CA ARG A 116 1.08 4.26 13.74
C ARG A 116 2.56 4.36 14.11
N LEU A 117 3.41 4.72 13.16
CA LEU A 117 4.84 4.91 13.40
C LEU A 117 5.12 6.08 14.35
N GLU A 118 4.39 7.18 14.23
CA GLU A 118 4.46 8.31 15.17
C GLU A 118 4.12 7.87 16.60
N THR A 119 3.04 7.11 16.75
CA THR A 119 2.63 6.56 18.06
C THR A 119 3.70 5.64 18.65
N GLN A 120 4.25 4.72 17.84
CA GLN A 120 5.34 3.84 18.27
C GLN A 120 6.60 4.62 18.64
N SER A 121 6.95 5.65 17.88
CA SER A 121 8.09 6.53 18.15
C SER A 121 7.93 7.26 19.49
N PHE A 122 6.72 7.79 19.74
CA PHE A 122 6.39 8.44 21.00
C PHE A 122 6.48 7.48 22.20
N GLU A 123 5.91 6.29 22.09
CA GLU A 123 6.01 5.27 23.15
C GLU A 123 7.46 4.84 23.42
N MET A 124 8.26 4.65 22.36
CA MET A 124 9.69 4.33 22.52
C MET A 124 10.44 5.47 23.20
N THR A 125 10.12 6.72 22.88
CA THR A 125 10.74 7.89 23.51
C THR A 125 10.49 7.88 25.02
N ILE A 126 9.24 7.68 25.45
CA ILE A 126 8.88 7.57 26.87
C ILE A 126 9.64 6.40 27.53
N LYS A 127 9.73 5.24 26.87
CA LYS A 127 10.46 4.07 27.39
C LYS A 127 11.94 4.37 27.57
N VAL A 128 12.58 5.03 26.59
CA VAL A 128 13.98 5.43 26.66
C VAL A 128 14.21 6.43 27.78
N GLU A 129 13.36 7.45 27.92
CA GLU A 129 13.44 8.41 29.02
C GLU A 129 13.30 7.72 30.39
N SER A 130 12.37 6.77 30.52
CA SER A 130 12.18 5.99 31.76
C SER A 130 13.42 5.15 32.09
N VAL A 131 13.98 4.45 31.11
CA VAL A 131 15.20 3.66 31.29
C VAL A 131 16.39 4.57 31.66
N THR A 132 16.49 5.73 31.03
CA THR A 132 17.55 6.70 31.30
C THR A 132 17.46 7.23 32.73
N LYS A 133 16.25 7.56 33.22
CA LYS A 133 16.04 7.95 34.62
C LYS A 133 16.46 6.84 35.60
N LYS A 134 16.07 5.60 35.34
CA LYS A 134 16.48 4.44 36.16
C LYS A 134 17.99 4.23 36.14
N LEU A 135 18.63 4.41 34.99
CA LEU A 135 20.08 4.29 34.86
C LEU A 135 20.80 5.36 35.69
N LEU A 136 20.31 6.60 35.67
CA LEU A 136 20.85 7.69 36.50
C LEU A 136 20.67 7.41 38.01
N GLU A 137 19.54 6.86 38.42
CA GLU A 137 19.31 6.44 39.81
C GLU A 137 20.29 5.35 40.25
N LEU A 138 20.44 4.30 39.42
CA LEU A 138 21.39 3.22 39.66
C LEU A 138 22.84 3.71 39.67
N GLN A 139 23.19 4.68 38.83
CA GLN A 139 24.52 5.28 38.83
C GLN A 139 24.80 6.00 40.15
N LYS A 140 23.86 6.81 40.65
CA LYS A 140 23.98 7.49 41.94
C LYS A 140 24.07 6.49 43.10
N GLU A 141 23.30 5.42 43.06
CA GLU A 141 23.36 4.37 44.07
C GLU A 141 24.73 3.65 44.06
N ASN A 142 25.25 3.35 42.86
CA ASN A 142 26.56 2.73 42.71
C ASN A 142 27.67 3.64 43.24
N GLU A 143 27.62 4.95 42.98
CA GLU A 143 28.55 5.92 43.54
C GLU A 143 28.49 5.96 45.08
N ARG A 144 27.29 5.93 45.67
CA ARG A 144 27.13 5.85 47.13
C ARG A 144 27.73 4.57 47.70
N ARG A 145 27.46 3.42 47.09
CA ARG A 145 28.01 2.12 47.52
C ARG A 145 29.54 2.09 47.39
N LYS A 146 30.11 2.69 46.35
CA LYS A 146 31.57 2.83 46.23
C LYS A 146 32.16 3.65 47.38
N MET A 147 31.56 4.79 47.71
CA MET A 147 32.01 5.60 48.85
C MET A 147 31.91 4.83 50.18
N GLU A 148 30.85 4.06 50.37
CA GLU A 148 30.68 3.22 51.56
C GLU A 148 31.77 2.13 51.66
N VAL A 149 32.06 1.45 50.55
CA VAL A 149 33.14 0.44 50.48
C VAL A 149 34.50 1.08 50.77
N ASP A 150 34.79 2.26 50.23
CA ASP A 150 36.03 2.98 50.49
C ASP A 150 36.17 3.35 51.97
N GLN A 151 35.07 3.80 52.59
CA GLN A 151 35.04 4.12 54.02
C GLN A 151 35.28 2.87 54.88
N LEU A 152 34.58 1.77 54.58
CA LEU A 152 34.77 0.49 55.28
C LEU A 152 36.21 -0.03 55.13
N THR A 153 36.83 0.17 53.96
CA THR A 153 38.22 -0.22 53.71
C THR A 153 39.19 0.60 54.58
N LYS A 154 38.95 1.91 54.71
CA LYS A 154 39.74 2.79 55.61
C LYS A 154 39.58 2.36 57.06
N ASP A 155 38.35 2.12 57.52
CA ASP A 155 38.08 1.72 58.90
C ASP A 155 38.67 0.34 59.22
N LYS A 156 38.60 -0.60 58.28
CA LYS A 156 39.29 -1.89 58.40
C LYS A 156 40.81 -1.71 58.56
N SER A 157 41.44 -0.87 57.73
CA SER A 157 42.88 -0.61 57.85
C SER A 157 43.26 0.01 59.19
N ARG A 158 42.42 0.91 59.74
CA ARG A 158 42.63 1.55 61.04
C ARG A 158 42.48 0.55 62.18
N THR A 159 41.45 -0.29 62.13
CA THR A 159 41.22 -1.32 63.15
C THR A 159 42.33 -2.37 63.15
N GLU A 160 42.84 -2.78 61.99
CA GLU A 160 44.01 -3.67 61.88
C GLU A 160 45.26 -3.07 62.53
N LYS A 161 45.55 -1.78 62.30
CA LYS A 161 46.66 -1.07 62.97
C LYS A 161 46.50 -1.04 64.48
N LEU A 162 45.31 -0.68 64.98
CA LEU A 162 45.03 -0.65 66.42
C LEU A 162 45.13 -2.05 67.06
N MET A 163 44.72 -3.11 66.35
CA MET A 163 44.90 -4.48 66.82
C MET A 163 46.38 -4.85 66.94
N GLU A 164 47.21 -4.47 65.97
CA GLU A 164 48.65 -4.74 66.00
C GLU A 164 49.35 -3.92 67.11
N GLU A 165 49.00 -2.65 67.30
CA GLU A 165 49.47 -1.84 68.42
C GLU A 165 49.05 -2.43 69.77
N ASN A 166 47.79 -2.86 69.90
CA ASN A 166 47.31 -3.54 71.11
C ASN A 166 48.09 -4.82 71.38
N ARG A 167 48.42 -5.60 70.33
CA ARG A 167 49.25 -6.79 70.43
C ARG A 167 50.67 -6.47 70.92
N LYS A 168 51.29 -5.41 70.39
CA LYS A 168 52.61 -4.93 70.84
C LYS A 168 52.58 -4.47 72.29
N LEU A 169 51.56 -3.70 72.69
CA LEU A 169 51.39 -3.25 74.06
C LEU A 169 51.22 -4.42 75.04
N ARG A 170 50.40 -5.42 74.68
CA ARG A 170 50.26 -6.65 75.50
C ARG A 170 51.59 -7.37 75.69
N LYS A 171 52.40 -7.49 74.62
CA LYS A 171 53.75 -8.09 74.73
C LYS A 171 54.64 -7.26 75.64
N PHE A 172 54.66 -5.93 75.48
CA PHE A 172 55.44 -5.03 76.32
C PHE A 172 55.05 -5.15 77.80
N LEU A 173 53.76 -5.10 78.12
CA LEU A 173 53.26 -5.23 79.49
C LEU A 173 53.64 -6.59 80.08
N ALA A 174 53.50 -7.68 79.31
CA ALA A 174 53.92 -9.02 79.74
C ALA A 174 55.43 -9.09 80.03
N SER A 175 56.27 -8.54 79.16
CA SER A 175 57.73 -8.51 79.36
C SER A 175 58.13 -7.73 80.62
N ASN A 176 57.41 -6.66 80.93
CA ASN A 176 57.66 -5.82 82.11
C ASN A 176 56.91 -6.31 83.36
N HIS A 177 56.25 -7.46 83.31
CA HIS A 177 55.45 -8.01 84.41
C HIS A 177 54.40 -6.99 84.91
N ILE A 178 53.74 -6.24 84.03
CA ILE A 178 52.68 -5.28 84.39
C ILE A 178 51.32 -5.91 84.06
N ASP A 179 50.38 -5.85 84.99
CA ASP A 179 49.02 -6.34 84.76
C ASP A 179 48.29 -5.42 83.76
N PRO A 180 47.85 -5.92 82.59
CA PRO A 180 47.20 -5.10 81.58
C PRO A 180 45.84 -4.54 82.01
N ARG A 181 45.22 -5.06 83.08
CA ARG A 181 43.92 -4.54 83.57
C ARG A 181 44.08 -3.43 84.61
N THR A 182 45.14 -3.50 85.43
CA THR A 182 45.33 -2.59 86.57
C THR A 182 46.52 -1.64 86.41
N GLY A 183 47.41 -1.87 85.43
CA GLY A 183 48.57 -1.03 85.15
C GLY A 183 49.68 -1.10 86.20
N LYS A 184 49.56 -2.01 87.19
CA LYS A 184 50.53 -2.18 88.28
C LYS A 184 51.48 -3.34 88.00
N PRO A 185 52.72 -3.31 88.51
CA PRO A 185 53.59 -4.48 88.49
C PRO A 185 52.90 -5.67 89.16
N ILE A 186 52.88 -6.80 88.46
CA ILE A 186 52.50 -8.10 88.96
C ILE A 186 53.56 -8.44 90.01
N THR A 187 53.22 -8.22 91.26
CA THR A 187 54.05 -8.62 92.38
C THR A 187 54.16 -10.15 92.35
N ASP A 188 55.40 -10.67 92.26
CA ASP A 188 55.70 -12.11 92.16
C ASP A 188 55.15 -12.96 93.33
N LYS A 189 54.61 -12.31 94.38
CA LYS A 189 53.97 -12.97 95.53
C LYS A 189 52.76 -13.85 95.17
N TYR A 190 52.20 -13.73 93.96
CA TYR A 190 51.08 -14.57 93.50
C TYR A 190 51.46 -15.53 92.35
N ARG A 191 52.74 -15.62 91.98
CA ARG A 191 53.17 -16.45 90.84
C ARG A 191 53.22 -17.94 91.20
N GLU A 192 53.41 -18.31 92.46
CA GLU A 192 53.42 -19.73 92.86
C GLU A 192 52.02 -20.35 92.99
N GLU A 193 50.99 -19.58 93.36
CA GLU A 193 49.67 -20.18 93.64
C GLU A 193 48.81 -20.43 92.39
N ARG A 194 48.98 -19.64 91.30
CA ARG A 194 48.15 -19.79 90.10
C ARG A 194 48.61 -20.87 89.12
N PHE A 195 49.85 -21.34 89.20
CA PHE A 195 50.29 -22.51 88.41
C PHE A 195 49.99 -23.85 89.11
N ALA A 196 49.75 -23.85 90.42
CA ALA A 196 49.33 -25.03 91.17
C ALA A 196 47.80 -25.29 91.08
N ALA A 197 46.98 -24.24 91.01
CA ALA A 197 45.52 -24.35 91.04
C ALA A 197 44.87 -24.04 89.68
N GLY A 198 45.03 -24.92 88.68
CA GLY A 198 44.32 -24.66 87.42
C GLY A 198 44.57 -25.51 86.18
N ARG A 199 45.00 -26.77 86.26
CA ARG A 199 44.78 -27.72 85.14
C ARG A 199 43.32 -28.17 85.10
N LYS A 200 42.37 -27.23 85.01
CA LYS A 200 41.05 -27.56 84.45
C LYS A 200 41.19 -27.39 82.94
N ARG A 201 41.16 -28.51 82.21
CA ARG A 201 40.91 -28.52 80.77
C ARG A 201 39.65 -27.70 80.53
N VAL A 202 39.80 -26.44 80.14
CA VAL A 202 38.74 -25.70 79.49
C VAL A 202 38.69 -26.29 78.10
N THR A 203 37.84 -27.30 77.92
CA THR A 203 37.33 -27.64 76.60
C THR A 203 36.66 -26.36 76.11
N ILE A 204 37.35 -25.60 75.27
CA ILE A 204 36.70 -24.59 74.46
C ILE A 204 35.68 -25.41 73.68
N LYS A 205 34.40 -25.34 74.07
CA LYS A 205 33.32 -25.75 73.17
C LYS A 205 33.61 -24.96 71.91
N SER A 206 34.02 -25.66 70.87
CA SER A 206 34.13 -25.11 69.53
C SER A 206 32.90 -24.26 69.35
N THR A 207 33.11 -22.95 69.14
CA THR A 207 32.06 -22.12 68.56
C THR A 207 31.50 -22.90 67.38
N PRO A 208 30.19 -22.88 67.11
CA PRO A 208 29.66 -23.53 65.92
C PRO A 208 30.19 -22.76 64.70
N LYS A 209 31.42 -23.07 64.30
CA LYS A 209 31.89 -22.89 62.94
C LYS A 209 31.14 -23.94 62.12
N GLU A 210 30.56 -23.47 61.03
CA GLU A 210 29.91 -24.26 59.98
C GLU A 210 28.50 -24.79 60.25
N LYS A 211 27.53 -23.93 60.56
CA LYS A 211 26.15 -24.11 60.02
C LYS A 211 25.42 -22.84 59.55
N SER A 212 25.99 -21.64 59.67
CA SER A 212 25.29 -20.41 59.20
C SER A 212 25.67 -19.95 57.78
N LEU A 213 26.68 -20.54 57.13
CA LEU A 213 27.05 -20.20 55.75
C LEU A 213 26.25 -20.97 54.68
N VAL A 214 25.52 -22.01 55.07
CA VAL A 214 24.62 -22.76 54.18
C VAL A 214 23.20 -22.19 54.24
N GLU A 215 22.75 -21.66 55.37
CA GLU A 215 21.42 -21.05 55.51
C GLU A 215 21.34 -19.62 54.99
N SER A 216 22.42 -18.84 55.08
CA SER A 216 22.50 -17.52 54.44
C SER A 216 22.64 -17.60 52.91
N LYS A 217 23.26 -18.67 52.39
CA LYS A 217 23.21 -19.00 50.95
C LYS A 217 21.84 -19.52 50.50
N LYS A 218 21.05 -20.14 51.39
CA LYS A 218 19.67 -20.58 51.09
C LYS A 218 18.65 -19.43 51.11
N ARG A 219 18.87 -18.37 51.90
CA ARG A 219 18.01 -17.18 51.93
C ARG A 219 18.41 -16.08 50.94
N MET A 220 19.65 -16.10 50.42
CA MET A 220 20.08 -15.24 49.31
C MET A 220 19.74 -15.83 47.92
N ALA A 221 19.09 -17.00 47.87
CA ALA A 221 18.60 -17.62 46.64
C ALA A 221 17.09 -17.39 46.41
N ILE A 222 16.48 -16.44 47.12
CA ILE A 222 15.10 -16.00 46.90
C ILE A 222 15.16 -14.52 46.53
N GLY A 223 15.58 -14.25 45.30
CA GLY A 223 15.77 -12.90 44.78
C GLY A 223 16.31 -12.91 43.36
N SER A 224 15.40 -13.13 42.41
CA SER A 224 15.57 -12.99 40.95
C SER A 224 16.60 -13.91 40.26
N SER A 225 16.22 -15.15 40.05
CA SER A 225 16.53 -15.83 38.79
C SER A 225 15.22 -16.47 38.35
N LYS A 226 14.54 -15.85 37.38
CA LYS A 226 13.41 -16.52 36.72
C LYS A 226 13.93 -17.87 36.25
N SER A 227 13.30 -18.96 36.68
CA SER A 227 13.66 -20.29 36.19
C SER A 227 13.64 -20.26 34.66
N MET A 228 14.55 -20.96 33.99
CA MET A 228 14.48 -21.12 32.53
C MET A 228 13.11 -21.70 32.10
N ASP A 229 12.43 -22.43 32.98
CA ASP A 229 11.07 -22.91 32.75
C ASP A 229 10.01 -21.79 32.81
N ASP A 230 10.23 -20.74 33.62
CA ASP A 230 9.33 -19.57 33.66
C ASP A 230 9.54 -18.66 32.46
N ILE A 231 10.77 -18.58 31.95
CA ILE A 231 11.07 -17.89 30.68
C ILE A 231 10.43 -18.64 29.52
N ARG A 232 10.55 -19.98 29.49
CA ARG A 232 9.93 -20.82 28.47
C ARG A 232 8.40 -20.78 28.51
N LYS A 233 7.79 -20.74 29.71
CA LYS A 233 6.34 -20.52 29.86
C LYS A 233 5.91 -19.11 29.42
N LEU A 234 6.75 -18.09 29.60
CA LEU A 234 6.49 -16.75 29.07
C LEU A 234 6.59 -16.72 27.54
N GLU A 235 7.59 -17.38 26.97
CA GLU A 235 7.73 -17.55 25.51
C GLU A 235 6.53 -18.29 24.94
N GLU A 236 6.12 -19.41 25.54
CA GLU A 236 4.90 -20.12 25.13
C GLU A 236 3.62 -19.27 25.29
N TYR A 237 3.55 -18.39 26.29
CA TYR A 237 2.42 -17.49 26.48
C TYR A 237 2.37 -16.41 25.39
N TYR A 238 3.52 -15.82 25.03
CA TYR A 238 3.60 -14.87 23.94
C TYR A 238 3.42 -15.53 22.58
N ASP A 239 3.87 -16.76 22.37
CA ASP A 239 3.61 -17.52 21.13
C ASP A 239 2.12 -17.89 20.99
N ARG A 240 1.44 -18.19 22.10
CA ARG A 240 -0.03 -18.43 22.10
C ARG A 240 -0.84 -17.14 21.93
N MET A 241 -0.37 -16.01 22.45
CA MET A 241 -1.03 -14.69 22.33
C MET A 241 -0.66 -13.94 21.03
N SER A 242 0.42 -14.34 20.36
CA SER A 242 0.85 -13.81 19.05
C SER A 242 0.44 -14.70 17.88
N ALA A 243 -0.29 -15.79 18.15
CA ALA A 243 -1.06 -16.47 17.13
C ALA A 243 -1.91 -15.43 16.38
N PRO A 244 -1.77 -15.31 15.06
CA PRO A 244 -2.47 -14.29 14.30
C PRO A 244 -3.97 -14.52 14.49
N ILE A 245 -4.69 -13.45 14.86
CA ILE A 245 -6.13 -13.37 14.64
C ILE A 245 -6.32 -13.67 13.15
N VAL A 246 -6.80 -14.88 12.87
CA VAL A 246 -7.26 -15.30 11.56
C VAL A 246 -8.57 -14.57 11.37
N ASP A 247 -8.48 -13.37 10.80
CA ASP A 247 -9.56 -12.82 9.98
C ASP A 247 -9.09 -12.88 8.53
N ASP A 248 -9.89 -13.60 7.76
CA ASP A 248 -9.84 -13.68 6.31
C ASP A 248 -9.66 -12.30 5.67
N GLU A 249 -8.58 -12.12 4.92
CA GLU A 249 -8.62 -11.69 3.52
C GLU A 249 -7.20 -11.40 2.99
N ARG A 250 -6.84 -12.11 1.92
CA ARG A 250 -5.76 -11.80 0.97
C ARG A 250 -4.33 -11.80 1.55
N LYS A 251 -3.78 -13.00 1.72
CA LYS A 251 -2.33 -13.25 1.67
C LYS A 251 -1.80 -12.90 0.27
N ILE A 252 -1.43 -11.64 0.06
CA ILE A 252 -0.54 -11.27 -1.04
C ILE A 252 0.83 -11.87 -0.68
N SER A 253 1.20 -12.95 -1.37
CA SER A 253 2.46 -13.65 -1.17
C SER A 253 3.63 -12.66 -1.26
N TYR A 254 4.53 -12.70 -0.27
CA TYR A 254 5.81 -11.95 -0.26
C TYR A 254 6.60 -12.14 -1.58
N GLY A 255 6.40 -13.25 -2.29
CA GLY A 255 6.97 -13.51 -3.61
C GLY A 255 6.47 -12.54 -4.70
N GLN A 256 5.22 -12.08 -4.64
CA GLN A 256 4.67 -11.11 -5.60
C GLN A 256 5.25 -9.70 -5.39
N TYR A 257 5.45 -9.27 -4.13
CA TYR A 257 6.10 -8.00 -3.81
C TYR A 257 7.58 -7.96 -4.26
N SER A 258 8.31 -9.06 -4.07
CA SER A 258 9.68 -9.26 -4.58
C SER A 258 9.76 -9.05 -6.09
N ASN A 259 8.83 -9.64 -6.85
CA ASN A 259 8.83 -9.58 -8.30
C ASN A 259 8.49 -8.18 -8.84
N ILE A 260 7.58 -7.47 -8.16
CA ILE A 260 7.22 -6.08 -8.49
C ILE A 260 8.42 -5.15 -8.24
N LEU A 261 9.14 -5.31 -7.12
CA LEU A 261 10.32 -4.51 -6.79
C LEU A 261 11.49 -4.75 -7.75
N LYS A 262 11.74 -6.00 -8.15
CA LYS A 262 12.76 -6.34 -9.16
C LYS A 262 12.44 -5.73 -10.52
N LYS A 263 11.16 -5.78 -10.94
CA LYS A 263 10.72 -5.19 -12.22
C LYS A 263 10.88 -3.67 -12.21
N ARG A 264 10.58 -3.00 -11.08
CA ARG A 264 10.79 -1.56 -10.88
C ARG A 264 12.26 -1.15 -10.98
N ARG A 265 13.19 -1.88 -10.36
CA ARG A 265 14.63 -1.60 -10.47
C ARG A 265 15.15 -1.74 -11.91
N SER A 266 14.71 -2.77 -12.64
CA SER A 266 15.15 -2.95 -14.05
C SER A 266 14.67 -1.81 -14.96
N MET A 267 13.49 -1.23 -14.66
CA MET A 267 12.92 -0.11 -15.42
C MET A 267 13.63 1.21 -15.12
N GLN A 268 14.13 1.40 -13.89
CA GLN A 268 14.93 2.58 -13.52
C GLN A 268 16.35 2.51 -14.09
N SER A 269 16.97 1.34 -14.09
CA SER A 269 18.29 1.12 -14.72
C SER A 269 18.28 1.35 -16.23
N LYS A 270 17.18 1.03 -16.93
CA LYS A 270 17.05 1.29 -18.37
C LYS A 270 16.74 2.75 -18.72
N LYS A 271 16.35 3.57 -17.73
CA LYS A 271 16.12 5.02 -17.93
C LYS A 271 17.35 5.88 -17.62
N SER A 272 18.33 5.35 -16.89
CA SER A 272 19.59 6.04 -16.58
C SER A 272 20.72 5.75 -17.59
N VAL A 273 20.43 4.96 -18.63
CA VAL A 273 21.34 4.70 -19.76
C VAL A 273 20.69 5.26 -21.03
N LYS A 274 20.61 6.58 -21.10
CA LYS A 274 20.38 7.38 -22.30
C LYS A 274 20.96 8.76 -22.08
#